data_AF-A0A383BWA8-F1
#
_entry.id   AF-A0A383BWA8-F1
#
_cell.length_a   1.000
_cell.length_b   1.000
_cell.length_c   1.000
_cell.angle_alpha   90.00
_cell.angle_beta   90.00
_cell.angle_gamma   90.00
#
_symmetry.space_group_name_H-M   'P 1'
#
loop_
_entity.id
_entity.type
_entity.pdbx_description
1 polymer ?
#
loop_
_entity_poly.entity_id
_entity_poly.type
_entity_poly.pdbx_seq_one_letter_code
_entity_poly.pdbx_strand_id
1 'polypeptide(L)'
;GPYGIYIEMEDKEGEKPRRASVPKNIPLEQLNLEKASQLLSLPREVGKYPKSNETIIANNGRFGPYLKVGDYFISLKEDDVYTVGENRAIDLIEEHFQKIEKQTIGTHDNKELSVSKRGRIGYFLKNGTTSIRVPNEIDAKTISLEKAIELIEIKKEKDQAKKKKTKKKNN
;
A
#
# COMPACT_ATOMS: atom_id res chain seq x y z
N GLY A 1 -15.10 6.11 24.32
CA GLY A 1 -13.99 5.19 24.66
C GLY A 1 -12.64 5.84 24.40
N PRO A 2 -11.50 5.15 24.63
CA PRO A 2 -10.17 5.74 24.50
C PRO A 2 -9.82 6.26 23.09
N TYR A 3 -10.54 5.81 22.06
CA TYR A 3 -10.32 6.17 20.66
C TYR A 3 -11.40 7.10 20.07
N GLY A 4 -12.34 7.58 20.89
CA GLY A 4 -13.42 8.48 20.47
C GLY A 4 -14.82 7.94 20.75
N ILE A 5 -15.81 8.58 20.11
CA ILE A 5 -17.22 8.19 20.15
C ILE A 5 -17.41 6.99 19.22
N TYR A 6 -18.12 5.98 19.69
CA TYR A 6 -18.40 4.77 18.94
C TYR A 6 -19.82 4.32 19.22
N ILE A 7 -20.34 3.55 18.27
CA ILE A 7 -21.61 2.85 18.37
C ILE A 7 -21.29 1.40 18.66
N GLU A 8 -22.06 0.81 19.56
CA GLU A 8 -21.96 -0.57 19.98
C GLU A 8 -23.33 -1.22 19.85
N MET A 9 -23.37 -2.39 19.22
CA MET A 9 -24.57 -3.24 19.27
C MET A 9 -24.66 -3.94 20.61
N GLU A 10 -25.87 -4.14 21.11
CA GLU A 10 -26.12 -4.94 22.30
C GLU A 10 -25.52 -6.35 22.16
N ASP A 11 -25.00 -6.85 23.29
CA ASP A 11 -24.43 -8.18 23.38
C ASP A 11 -25.50 -9.23 23.11
N LYS A 12 -25.27 -10.07 22.09
CA LYS A 12 -25.93 -11.37 22.00
C LYS A 12 -25.07 -12.37 22.76
N GLU A 13 -25.69 -13.16 23.64
CA GLU A 13 -24.99 -14.15 24.48
C GLU A 13 -23.94 -14.94 23.69
N GLY A 14 -22.66 -14.73 24.01
CA GLY A 14 -21.52 -15.45 23.43
C GLY A 14 -20.75 -14.76 22.28
N GLU A 15 -21.22 -13.62 21.74
CA GLU A 15 -20.52 -12.88 20.69
C GLU A 15 -19.96 -11.53 21.17
N LYS A 16 -18.78 -11.13 20.67
CA LYS A 16 -18.24 -9.80 20.93
C LYS A 16 -19.13 -8.74 20.25
N PRO A 17 -19.51 -7.67 20.94
CA PRO A 17 -20.39 -6.67 20.37
C PRO A 17 -19.72 -6.01 19.17
N ARG A 18 -20.49 -5.88 18.08
CA ARG A 18 -20.04 -5.14 16.91
C ARG A 18 -19.93 -3.66 17.27
N ARG A 19 -18.80 -3.07 16.91
CA ARG A 19 -18.49 -1.67 17.17
C ARG A 19 -18.16 -0.94 15.88
N ALA A 20 -18.64 0.29 15.77
CA ALA A 20 -18.24 1.20 14.72
C ALA A 20 -17.84 2.54 15.32
N SER A 21 -16.68 3.06 14.92
CA SER A 21 -16.28 4.41 15.33
C SER A 21 -17.12 5.45 14.61
N VAL A 22 -17.60 6.46 15.34
CA VAL A 22 -18.30 7.60 14.74
C VAL A 22 -17.27 8.57 14.18
N PRO A 23 -17.30 8.87 12.86
CA PRO A 23 -16.50 9.92 12.27
C PRO A 23 -16.67 11.26 12.97
N LYS A 24 -15.57 12.00 13.17
CA LYS A 24 -15.57 13.27 13.90
C LYS A 24 -16.35 14.39 13.22
N ASN A 25 -16.63 14.25 11.92
CA ASN A 25 -17.38 15.20 11.11
C ASN A 25 -18.90 15.01 11.21
N ILE A 26 -19.37 13.98 11.91
CA ILE A 26 -20.80 13.75 12.10
C ILE A 26 -21.22 14.41 13.43
N PRO A 27 -22.09 15.42 13.40
CA PRO A 27 -22.65 16.02 14.60
C PRO A 27 -23.54 15.00 15.33
N LEU A 28 -23.55 15.04 16.65
CA LEU A 28 -24.25 14.03 17.48
C LEU A 28 -25.77 14.08 17.28
N GLU A 29 -26.30 15.23 16.91
CA GLU A 29 -27.70 15.47 16.61
C GLU A 29 -28.15 14.70 15.34
N GLN A 30 -27.21 14.32 14.47
CA GLN A 30 -27.47 13.51 13.28
C GLN A 30 -27.26 12.01 13.53
N LEU A 31 -26.88 11.61 14.75
CA LEU A 31 -26.64 10.22 15.12
C LEU A 31 -27.96 9.52 15.46
N ASN A 32 -28.73 9.17 14.42
CA ASN A 32 -29.97 8.40 14.54
C ASN A 32 -29.74 6.89 14.27
N LEU A 33 -30.79 6.09 14.41
CA LEU A 33 -30.74 4.64 14.20
C LEU A 33 -30.28 4.25 12.78
N GLU A 34 -30.72 4.98 11.76
CA GLU A 34 -30.33 4.76 10.37
C GLU A 34 -28.83 4.99 10.19
N LYS A 35 -28.30 6.07 10.75
CA LYS A 35 -26.87 6.39 10.72
C LYS A 35 -26.05 5.39 11.50
N ALA A 36 -26.58 4.91 12.64
CA ALA A 36 -25.95 3.87 13.43
C ALA A 36 -25.84 2.54 12.66
N SER A 37 -26.92 2.12 12.00
CA SER A 37 -26.93 0.95 11.14
C SER A 37 -25.95 1.08 9.98
N GLN A 38 -25.90 2.26 9.34
CA GLN A 38 -24.93 2.55 8.28
C GLN A 38 -23.50 2.42 8.79
N LEU A 39 -23.16 2.98 9.95
CA LEU A 39 -21.81 2.90 10.52
C LEU A 39 -21.40 1.47 10.85
N LEU A 40 -22.33 0.65 11.34
CA LEU A 40 -22.11 -0.77 11.65
C LEU A 40 -22.06 -1.68 10.42
N SER A 41 -22.37 -1.15 9.22
CA SER A 41 -22.30 -1.92 7.97
C SER A 41 -20.86 -2.17 7.47
N LEU A 42 -19.87 -1.47 8.03
CA LEU A 42 -18.46 -1.68 7.73
C LEU A 42 -17.84 -2.71 8.69
N PRO A 43 -16.89 -3.56 8.23
CA PRO A 43 -16.33 -3.64 6.88
C PRO A 43 -17.32 -4.21 5.85
N ARG A 44 -17.36 -3.61 4.66
CA ARG A 44 -18.23 -4.01 3.55
C ARG A 44 -17.42 -4.66 2.42
N GLU A 45 -17.94 -5.75 1.88
CA GLU A 45 -17.43 -6.34 0.64
C GLU A 45 -17.94 -5.55 -0.57
N VAL A 46 -17.03 -5.04 -1.38
CA VAL A 46 -17.33 -4.24 -2.59
C VAL A 46 -17.40 -5.13 -3.83
N GLY A 47 -16.57 -6.18 -3.87
CA GLY A 47 -16.44 -7.07 -5.01
C GLY A 47 -15.11 -7.81 -4.95
N LYS A 48 -14.70 -8.36 -6.09
CA LYS A 48 -13.41 -9.06 -6.21
C LYS A 48 -12.53 -8.36 -7.22
N TYR A 49 -11.26 -8.19 -6.90
CA TYR A 49 -10.32 -7.56 -7.82
C TYR A 49 -10.01 -8.52 -8.98
N PRO A 50 -10.20 -8.15 -10.26
CA PRO A 50 -10.16 -9.10 -11.38
C PRO A 50 -8.76 -9.67 -11.62
N LYS A 51 -7.68 -8.96 -11.26
CA LYS A 51 -6.31 -9.46 -11.45
C LYS A 51 -5.82 -10.37 -10.32
N SER A 52 -6.27 -10.18 -9.07
CA SER A 52 -5.83 -11.02 -7.92
C SER A 52 -6.92 -11.95 -7.38
N ASN A 53 -8.18 -11.79 -7.79
CA ASN A 53 -9.39 -12.41 -7.24
C ASN A 53 -9.56 -12.18 -5.72
N GLU A 54 -8.78 -11.27 -5.13
CA GLU A 54 -8.87 -10.92 -3.72
C GLU A 54 -10.14 -10.10 -3.47
N THR A 55 -10.76 -10.36 -2.33
CA THR A 55 -11.90 -9.58 -1.88
C THR A 55 -11.48 -8.15 -1.64
N ILE A 56 -12.18 -7.23 -2.30
CA ILE A 56 -12.06 -5.81 -2.09
C ILE A 56 -12.96 -5.45 -0.91
N ILE A 57 -12.35 -5.05 0.19
CA ILE A 57 -13.06 -4.67 1.41
C ILE A 57 -12.98 -3.15 1.56
N ALA A 58 -14.13 -2.48 1.59
CA ALA A 58 -14.24 -1.08 1.99
C ALA A 58 -14.38 -0.99 3.51
N ASN A 59 -13.54 -0.18 4.14
CA ASN A 59 -13.60 0.05 5.58
C ASN A 59 -13.13 1.45 5.95
N ASN A 60 -13.48 1.89 7.16
CA ASN A 60 -13.03 3.15 7.71
C ASN A 60 -11.94 2.91 8.78
N GLY A 61 -10.75 3.49 8.56
CA GLY A 61 -9.60 3.35 9.44
C GLY A 61 -9.21 4.66 10.11
N ARG A 62 -8.12 4.64 10.90
CA ARG A 62 -7.57 5.85 11.53
C ARG A 62 -7.25 6.96 10.52
N PHE A 63 -6.86 6.59 9.30
CA PHE A 63 -6.48 7.51 8.22
C PHE A 63 -7.63 7.84 7.26
N GLY A 64 -8.87 7.48 7.60
CA GLY A 64 -10.06 7.66 6.77
C GLY A 64 -10.45 6.40 5.98
N PRO A 65 -11.37 6.54 5.02
CA PRO A 65 -11.90 5.43 4.24
C PRO A 65 -10.85 4.85 3.28
N TYR A 66 -10.81 3.51 3.23
CA TYR A 66 -9.87 2.78 2.40
C TYR A 66 -10.49 1.50 1.85
N LEU A 67 -9.99 1.10 0.68
CA LEU A 67 -10.08 -0.23 0.14
C LEU A 67 -8.91 -1.05 0.65
N LYS A 68 -9.22 -2.24 1.12
CA LYS A 68 -8.26 -3.28 1.38
C LYS A 68 -8.37 -4.32 0.27
N VAL A 69 -7.25 -4.60 -0.37
CA VAL A 69 -7.09 -5.70 -1.32
C VAL A 69 -5.81 -6.42 -0.92
N GLY A 70 -5.95 -7.64 -0.38
CA GLY A 70 -4.84 -8.36 0.25
C GLY A 70 -4.19 -7.54 1.38
N ASP A 71 -2.90 -7.24 1.23
CA ASP A 71 -2.09 -6.42 2.15
C ASP A 71 -2.04 -4.93 1.79
N TYR A 72 -2.62 -4.53 0.67
CA TYR A 72 -2.59 -3.15 0.21
C TYR A 72 -3.78 -2.38 0.76
N PHE A 73 -3.46 -1.19 1.25
CA PHE A 73 -4.43 -0.22 1.74
C PHE A 73 -4.46 0.94 0.75
N ILE A 74 -5.51 0.98 -0.06
CA ILE A 74 -5.73 2.02 -1.07
C ILE A 74 -6.77 2.98 -0.51
N SER A 75 -6.42 4.25 -0.35
CA SER A 75 -7.37 5.24 0.16
C SER A 75 -8.46 5.54 -0.87
N LEU A 76 -9.71 5.64 -0.42
CA LEU A 76 -10.87 5.98 -1.26
C LEU A 76 -10.97 7.48 -1.59
N LYS A 77 -10.22 8.35 -0.88
CA LYS A 77 -10.22 9.81 -1.07
C LYS A 77 -11.64 10.41 -1.04
N GLU A 78 -12.22 10.74 -2.19
CA GLU A 78 -13.54 11.38 -2.34
C GLU A 78 -14.67 10.37 -2.52
N ASP A 79 -14.32 9.12 -2.88
CA ASP A 79 -15.29 8.05 -3.02
C ASP A 79 -15.85 7.67 -1.65
N ASP A 80 -17.17 7.52 -1.56
CA ASP A 80 -17.84 7.16 -0.33
C ASP A 80 -17.69 5.65 -0.07
N VAL A 81 -17.13 5.32 1.09
CA VAL A 81 -16.91 3.95 1.59
C VAL A 81 -18.17 3.10 1.64
N TYR A 82 -19.35 3.72 1.77
CA TYR A 82 -20.63 3.00 1.83
C TYR A 82 -21.19 2.70 0.44
N THR A 83 -20.80 3.46 -0.60
CA THR A 83 -21.42 3.40 -1.93
C THR A 83 -20.45 3.09 -3.07
N VAL A 84 -19.14 3.07 -2.82
CA VAL A 84 -18.13 2.75 -3.83
C VAL A 84 -18.45 1.43 -4.53
N GLY A 85 -18.51 1.48 -5.86
CA GLY A 85 -18.78 0.33 -6.71
C GLY A 85 -17.52 -0.45 -7.09
N GLU A 86 -17.72 -1.69 -7.54
CA GLU A 86 -16.64 -2.62 -7.91
C GLU A 86 -15.72 -2.05 -9.00
N ASN A 87 -16.24 -1.57 -10.12
CA ASN A 87 -15.42 -0.98 -11.20
C ASN A 87 -14.55 0.19 -10.70
N ARG A 88 -15.14 1.06 -9.89
CA ARG A 88 -14.44 2.21 -9.32
C ARG A 88 -13.32 1.77 -8.37
N ALA A 89 -13.59 0.74 -7.58
CA ALA A 89 -12.59 0.16 -6.69
C ALA A 89 -11.44 -0.50 -7.46
N ILE A 90 -11.75 -1.21 -8.54
CA ILE A 90 -10.76 -1.81 -9.44
C ILE A 90 -9.86 -0.74 -10.04
N ASP A 91 -10.42 0.36 -10.56
CA ASP A 91 -9.64 1.47 -11.12
C ASP A 91 -8.67 2.07 -10.10
N LEU A 92 -9.14 2.28 -8.87
CA LEU A 92 -8.30 2.81 -7.78
C LEU A 92 -7.16 1.85 -7.41
N ILE A 93 -7.41 0.54 -7.46
CA ILE A 93 -6.42 -0.49 -7.19
C ILE A 93 -5.40 -0.57 -8.33
N GLU A 94 -5.84 -0.54 -9.58
CA GLU A 94 -4.97 -0.50 -10.76
C GLU A 94 -4.06 0.73 -10.76
N GLU A 95 -4.65 1.90 -10.47
CA GLU A 95 -3.90 3.15 -10.32
C GLU A 95 -2.86 3.05 -9.19
N HIS A 96 -3.16 2.33 -8.11
CA HIS A 96 -2.20 2.09 -7.03
C HIS A 96 -1.05 1.16 -7.45
N PHE A 97 -1.36 0.08 -8.17
CA PHE A 97 -0.34 -0.87 -8.62
C PHE A 97 0.53 -0.32 -9.74
N GLN A 98 -0.03 0.44 -10.68
CA GLN A 98 0.74 1.12 -11.72
C GLN A 98 1.73 2.16 -11.14
N LYS A 99 1.43 2.71 -9.95
CA LYS A 99 2.33 3.62 -9.23
C LYS A 99 3.46 2.90 -8.47
N ILE A 100 3.31 1.61 -8.18
CA ILE A 100 4.37 0.74 -7.65
C ILE A 100 5.23 0.20 -8.79
N GLU A 101 4.61 -0.14 -9.90
CA GLU A 101 5.21 -0.64 -11.13
C GLU A 101 5.96 0.51 -11.84
N LYS A 102 7.23 0.68 -11.53
CA LYS A 102 8.31 0.14 -12.35
C LYS A 102 8.37 0.80 -13.72
N GLN A 103 9.29 1.74 -13.84
CA GLN A 103 9.66 2.38 -15.09
C GLN A 103 11.00 1.79 -15.56
N THR A 104 11.03 1.29 -16.80
CA THR A 104 12.26 0.78 -17.41
C THR A 104 13.06 1.93 -18.00
N ILE A 105 14.31 2.03 -17.58
CA ILE A 105 15.23 3.10 -17.99
C ILE A 105 16.10 2.62 -19.15
N GLY A 106 16.36 1.31 -19.23
CA GLY A 106 17.12 0.69 -20.31
C GLY A 106 17.71 -0.65 -19.88
N THR A 107 18.84 -1.04 -20.48
CA THR A 107 19.52 -2.32 -20.23
C THR A 107 20.99 -2.16 -19.90
N HIS A 108 21.48 -2.98 -18.97
CA HIS A 108 22.87 -3.02 -18.53
C HIS A 108 23.28 -4.44 -18.09
N ASP A 109 24.50 -4.86 -18.42
CA ASP A 109 24.98 -6.26 -18.30
C ASP A 109 24.02 -7.28 -18.91
N ASN A 110 23.44 -6.96 -20.08
CA ASN A 110 22.36 -7.71 -20.71
C ASN A 110 21.10 -7.89 -19.81
N LYS A 111 20.85 -7.01 -18.83
CA LYS A 111 19.69 -7.06 -17.90
C LYS A 111 18.94 -5.73 -17.83
N GLU A 112 17.62 -5.79 -17.62
CA GLU A 112 16.79 -4.58 -17.48
C GLU A 112 17.17 -3.78 -16.23
N LEU A 113 17.37 -2.50 -16.43
CA LEU A 113 17.52 -1.51 -15.39
C LEU A 113 16.21 -0.74 -15.29
N SER A 114 15.56 -0.93 -14.15
CA SER A 114 14.27 -0.32 -13.87
C SER A 114 14.31 0.38 -12.55
N VAL A 115 13.48 1.41 -12.45
CA VAL A 115 13.22 2.11 -11.22
C VAL A 115 11.82 1.75 -10.77
N SER A 116 11.69 1.18 -9.58
CA SER A 116 10.38 0.95 -8.98
C SER A 116 10.33 1.50 -7.58
N LYS A 117 9.11 1.80 -7.15
CA LYS A 117 8.87 2.41 -5.84
C LYS A 117 8.47 1.31 -4.86
N ARG A 118 9.20 1.17 -3.75
CA ARG A 118 8.86 0.22 -2.69
C ARG A 118 8.31 0.94 -1.46
N GLY A 119 6.99 0.96 -1.29
CA GLY A 119 6.33 1.44 -0.07
C GLY A 119 6.95 2.73 0.50
N ARG A 120 7.37 2.69 1.78
CA ARG A 120 8.04 3.83 2.49
C ARG A 120 9.56 3.90 2.31
N ILE A 121 10.14 2.97 1.60
CA ILE A 121 11.59 2.74 1.60
C ILE A 121 12.27 3.57 0.50
N GLY A 122 11.52 4.04 -0.50
CA GLY A 122 12.01 4.91 -1.56
C GLY A 122 12.01 4.23 -2.93
N TYR A 123 12.62 4.91 -3.90
CA TYR A 123 12.85 4.35 -5.22
C TYR A 123 14.06 3.45 -5.18
N PHE A 124 13.92 2.35 -5.88
CA PHE A 124 14.97 1.37 -6.01
C PHE A 124 15.27 1.24 -7.47
N LEU A 125 16.51 1.58 -7.81
CA LEU A 125 17.08 1.07 -9.03
C LEU A 125 17.31 -0.39 -8.82
N LYS A 126 16.87 -1.16 -9.80
CA LYS A 126 16.95 -2.59 -9.80
C LYS A 126 17.49 -3.02 -11.15
N ASN A 127 18.67 -3.64 -11.12
CA ASN A 127 19.28 -4.30 -12.26
C ASN A 127 19.76 -5.67 -11.80
N GLY A 128 19.17 -6.71 -12.38
CA GLY A 128 19.34 -8.09 -11.91
C GLY A 128 18.98 -8.24 -10.42
N THR A 129 19.90 -8.80 -9.63
CA THR A 129 19.74 -9.03 -8.18
C THR A 129 20.15 -7.82 -7.35
N THR A 130 20.76 -6.83 -7.98
CA THR A 130 21.23 -5.66 -7.28
C THR A 130 20.10 -4.66 -7.23
N SER A 131 19.69 -4.34 -6.02
CA SER A 131 18.79 -3.24 -5.76
C SER A 131 19.52 -2.25 -4.87
N ILE A 132 19.67 -1.04 -5.36
CA ILE A 132 20.15 0.07 -4.56
C ILE A 132 19.00 1.04 -4.40
N ARG A 133 18.81 1.50 -3.17
CA ARG A 133 17.99 2.67 -2.95
C ARG A 133 18.65 3.78 -3.74
N VAL A 134 17.96 4.33 -4.72
CA VAL A 134 18.48 5.48 -5.46
C VAL A 134 18.85 6.52 -4.41
N PRO A 135 20.11 7.00 -4.38
CA PRO A 135 20.49 8.07 -3.47
C PRO A 135 19.48 9.19 -3.61
N ASN A 136 19.12 9.79 -2.48
CA ASN A 136 18.08 10.81 -2.50
C ASN A 136 18.48 12.04 -3.33
N GLU A 137 19.77 12.20 -3.65
CA GLU A 137 20.36 13.25 -4.50
C GLU A 137 20.07 13.06 -6.01
N ILE A 138 19.54 11.91 -6.45
CA ILE A 138 19.37 11.57 -7.87
C ILE A 138 17.90 11.31 -8.20
N ASP A 139 17.42 11.87 -9.32
CA ASP A 139 16.05 11.65 -9.78
C ASP A 139 15.88 10.27 -10.43
N ALA A 140 15.20 9.38 -9.71
CA ALA A 140 15.04 7.97 -10.05
C ALA A 140 14.22 7.72 -11.33
N LYS A 141 13.32 8.63 -11.74
CA LYS A 141 12.43 8.43 -12.91
C LYS A 141 13.05 8.86 -14.23
N THR A 142 13.89 9.88 -14.18
CA THR A 142 14.57 10.44 -15.36
C THR A 142 16.03 10.08 -15.38
N ILE A 143 16.46 9.35 -14.36
CA ILE A 143 17.83 8.88 -14.24
C ILE A 143 18.26 8.33 -15.59
N SER A 144 19.31 8.95 -16.13
CA SER A 144 19.91 8.48 -17.35
C SER A 144 20.34 7.03 -17.14
N LEU A 145 20.23 6.23 -18.20
CA LEU A 145 20.69 4.86 -18.19
C LEU A 145 22.11 4.74 -17.61
N GLU A 146 23.01 5.63 -18.00
CA GLU A 146 24.42 5.65 -17.57
C GLU A 146 24.59 5.86 -16.05
N LYS A 147 23.95 6.89 -15.48
CA LYS A 147 24.02 7.13 -14.03
C LYS A 147 23.35 6.04 -13.21
N ALA A 148 22.29 5.44 -13.74
CA ALA A 148 21.60 4.32 -13.10
C ALA A 148 22.48 3.06 -13.05
N ILE A 149 23.28 2.85 -14.10
CA ILE A 149 24.28 1.78 -14.19
C ILE A 149 25.37 1.98 -13.14
N GLU A 150 25.91 3.19 -13.05
CA GLU A 150 27.00 3.54 -12.13
C GLU A 150 26.63 3.21 -10.67
N LEU A 151 25.43 3.60 -10.24
CA LEU A 151 24.94 3.32 -8.88
C LEU A 151 24.79 1.83 -8.58
N ILE A 152 24.40 1.04 -9.59
CA ILE A 152 24.22 -0.41 -9.47
C ILE A 152 25.58 -1.11 -9.35
N GLU A 153 26.57 -0.69 -10.13
CA GLU A 153 27.91 -1.27 -10.06
C GLU A 153 28.58 -0.97 -8.73
N ILE A 154 28.49 0.28 -8.24
CA ILE A 154 28.98 0.66 -6.91
C ILE A 154 28.36 -0.23 -5.81
N LYS A 155 27.10 -0.63 -5.96
CA LYS A 155 26.45 -1.56 -5.02
C LYS A 155 26.97 -3.00 -5.19
N LYS A 156 27.13 -3.51 -6.41
CA LYS A 156 27.63 -4.86 -6.71
C LYS A 156 29.00 -5.11 -6.09
N GLU A 157 29.91 -4.15 -6.24
CA GLU A 157 31.27 -4.26 -5.70
C GLU A 157 31.29 -4.27 -4.18
N LYS A 158 30.52 -3.37 -3.54
CA LYS A 158 30.38 -3.32 -2.07
C LYS A 158 29.84 -4.63 -1.49
N ASP A 159 28.97 -5.33 -2.20
CA ASP A 159 28.39 -6.60 -1.75
C ASP A 159 29.35 -7.79 -1.95
N GLN A 160 30.21 -7.81 -2.98
CA GLN A 160 31.25 -8.84 -3.16
C GLN A 160 32.36 -8.75 -2.10
N ALA A 161 32.79 -7.53 -1.77
CA ALA A 161 33.82 -7.29 -0.75
C ALA A 161 33.38 -7.80 0.63
N LYS A 162 32.09 -7.66 0.99
CA LYS A 162 31.54 -8.19 2.25
C LYS A 162 31.57 -9.71 2.32
N LYS A 163 31.40 -10.45 1.21
CA LYS A 163 31.39 -11.93 1.21
C LYS A 163 32.75 -12.58 1.46
N LYS A 164 33.84 -12.01 0.92
CA LYS A 164 35.20 -12.57 1.13
C LYS A 164 35.67 -12.42 2.59
N LYS A 165 35.28 -11.32 3.27
CA LYS A 165 35.61 -11.09 4.68
C LYS A 165 34.96 -12.11 5.62
N THR A 166 33.72 -12.51 5.36
CA THR A 166 33.02 -13.50 6.19
C THR A 166 33.59 -14.92 6.03
N LYS A 167 34.13 -15.28 4.84
CA LYS A 167 34.76 -16.59 4.58
C LYS A 167 36.08 -16.81 5.32
N LYS A 168 36.78 -15.72 5.67
CA LYS A 168 38.05 -15.74 6.40
C LYS A 168 37.88 -15.67 7.93
N LYS A 169 36.65 -15.39 8.41
CA LYS A 169 36.29 -15.31 9.84
C LYS A 169 35.69 -16.63 10.37
N ASN A 170 35.34 -17.54 9.46
CA ASN A 170 34.78 -18.86 9.74
C ASN A 170 35.76 -20.00 9.40
N ASN A 171 37.04 -19.68 9.18
CA ASN A 171 38.19 -20.59 8.97
C ASN A 171 39.24 -20.25 10.04
#